data_AF-A0A1A9UGH8-F1
#
_entry.id   AF-A0A1A9UGH8-F1
#
_cell.length_a   1.000
_cell.length_b   1.000
_cell.length_c   1.000
_cell.angle_alpha   90.00
_cell.angle_beta   90.00
_cell.angle_gamma   90.00
#
_symmetry.space_group_name_H-M   'P 1'
#
loop_
_entity.id
_entity.type
_entity.pdbx_description
1 polymer ?
#
loop_
_entity_poly.entity_id
_entity_poly.type
_entity_poly.pdbx_seq_one_letter_code
_entity_poly.pdbx_strand_id
1 'polypeptide(L)'
;MLRMTDLFGKKYKKRQWSQRLKTDKFAMVSTIWNIFIENSQNCYRPGCNITIDEQPFPTKCLLESVSYYNNTKFGADMTDQMARKFTTKSNSCRWPLEVCFNILDLAGINVWILYKQTTGENISRQDFLLKLAVEFAADFREARGQPKANTNMKRSLPKSTTDANERKRCQIGYCKDNKTNKICSKCEKYVCGRYRCT
;
A
#
# COMPACT_ATOMS: atom_id res chain seq x y z
N MET A 1 39.50 -37.75 19.52
CA MET A 1 38.70 -37.82 18.29
C MET A 1 38.14 -39.24 18.19
N LEU A 2 37.01 -39.51 18.86
CA LEU A 2 36.37 -40.83 18.86
C LEU A 2 35.54 -40.97 17.58
N ARG A 3 35.77 -42.03 16.80
CA ARG A 3 35.08 -42.25 15.53
C ARG A 3 33.66 -42.73 15.80
N MET A 4 32.70 -42.20 15.04
CA MET A 4 31.27 -42.50 15.15
C MET A 4 30.93 -43.98 14.92
N THR A 5 31.86 -44.76 14.37
CA THR A 5 31.77 -46.22 14.21
C THR A 5 31.90 -46.99 15.51
N ASP A 6 32.50 -46.42 16.56
CA ASP A 6 32.77 -47.12 17.82
C ASP A 6 31.55 -47.17 18.76
N LEU A 7 30.53 -46.35 18.49
CA LEU A 7 29.23 -46.38 19.20
C LEU A 7 28.26 -47.42 18.66
N PHE A 8 28.46 -47.93 17.43
CA PHE A 8 27.57 -48.91 16.79
C PHE A 8 27.95 -50.38 17.06
N GLY A 9 28.91 -50.63 17.96
CA GLY A 9 29.49 -51.96 18.20
C GLY A 9 28.73 -52.89 19.17
N LYS A 10 27.62 -52.51 19.79
CA LYS A 10 26.94 -53.35 20.81
C LYS A 10 25.53 -53.78 20.39
N LYS A 11 25.47 -54.98 19.79
CA LYS A 11 24.36 -55.96 19.82
C LYS A 11 22.95 -55.41 19.57
N TYR A 12 22.59 -55.25 18.30
CA TYR A 12 21.18 -55.17 17.90
C TYR A 12 20.52 -56.57 17.95
N LYS A 13 19.91 -56.91 19.08
CA LYS A 13 19.13 -58.16 19.25
C LYS A 13 17.74 -57.99 18.60
N LYS A 14 17.54 -58.60 17.44
CA LYS A 14 16.29 -58.64 16.64
C LYS A 14 15.04 -59.14 17.41
N ARG A 15 15.19 -59.74 18.61
CA ARG A 15 14.13 -60.38 19.40
C ARG A 15 13.37 -59.49 20.40
N GLN A 16 13.80 -58.25 20.65
CA GLN A 16 13.21 -57.39 21.71
C GLN A 16 12.20 -56.34 21.19
N TRP A 17 11.97 -56.31 19.88
CA TRP A 17 11.32 -55.22 19.15
C TRP A 17 9.80 -55.35 19.10
N SER A 18 9.33 -56.58 18.89
CA SER A 18 7.91 -56.94 18.88
C SER A 18 7.24 -56.70 20.23
N GLN A 19 8.00 -56.71 21.33
CA GLN A 19 7.53 -56.35 22.67
C GLN A 19 7.42 -54.83 22.83
N ARG A 20 8.41 -54.06 22.38
CA ARG A 20 8.44 -52.59 22.49
C ARG A 20 7.45 -51.89 21.56
N LEU A 21 7.13 -52.46 20.41
CA LEU A 21 6.10 -51.94 19.50
C LEU A 21 4.70 -51.91 20.13
N LYS A 22 4.43 -52.75 21.14
CA LYS A 22 3.17 -52.74 21.87
C LYS A 22 3.00 -51.49 22.76
N THR A 23 4.12 -50.91 23.21
CA THR A 23 4.15 -49.76 24.12
C THR A 23 4.61 -48.46 23.46
N ASP A 24 5.48 -48.56 22.45
CA ASP A 24 6.07 -47.44 21.73
C ASP A 24 5.96 -47.70 20.22
N LYS A 25 5.03 -46.99 19.58
CA LYS A 25 4.77 -47.06 18.14
C LYS A 25 5.99 -46.66 17.30
N PHE A 26 6.92 -45.89 17.89
CA PHE A 26 8.12 -45.40 17.24
C PHE A 26 9.38 -46.14 17.69
N ALA A 27 9.25 -47.33 18.30
CA ALA A 27 10.38 -48.10 18.87
C ALA A 27 11.58 -48.26 17.92
N MET A 28 11.34 -48.25 16.59
CA MET A 28 12.39 -48.32 15.57
C MET A 28 13.28 -47.07 15.50
N VAL A 29 12.74 -45.90 15.80
CA VAL A 29 13.43 -44.60 15.71
C VAL A 29 13.60 -43.92 17.06
N SER A 30 12.78 -44.25 18.06
CA SER A 30 12.79 -43.59 19.38
C SER A 30 14.13 -43.76 20.09
N THR A 31 14.82 -44.88 19.88
CA THR A 31 16.16 -45.10 20.45
C THR A 31 17.18 -44.12 19.87
N ILE A 32 17.19 -43.94 18.55
CA ILE A 32 18.08 -42.98 17.87
C ILE A 32 17.66 -41.54 18.21
N TRP A 33 16.36 -41.27 18.27
CA TRP A 33 15.80 -39.98 18.65
C TRP A 33 16.20 -39.60 20.08
N ASN A 34 16.10 -40.52 21.04
CA ASN A 34 16.50 -40.26 22.42
C ASN A 34 18.00 -39.98 22.56
N ILE A 35 18.85 -40.72 21.83
CA ILE A 35 20.30 -40.45 21.77
C ILE A 35 20.55 -39.06 21.17
N PHE A 36 19.82 -38.70 20.10
CA PHE A 36 19.92 -37.37 19.49
C PHE A 36 19.47 -36.26 20.45
N ILE A 37 18.37 -36.44 21.17
CA ILE A 37 17.86 -35.49 22.17
C ILE A 37 18.87 -35.32 23.30
N GLU A 38 19.41 -36.40 23.84
CA GLU A 38 20.42 -36.38 24.91
C GLU A 38 21.69 -35.66 24.45
N ASN A 39 22.19 -35.97 23.25
CA ASN A 39 23.34 -35.28 22.67
C ASN A 39 23.04 -33.79 22.41
N SER A 40 21.83 -33.47 21.94
CA SER A 40 21.41 -32.09 21.70
C SER A 40 21.35 -31.29 23.01
N GLN A 41 20.81 -31.87 24.08
CA GLN A 41 20.76 -31.25 25.42
C GLN A 41 22.15 -31.09 26.04
N ASN A 42 23.07 -32.03 25.78
CA ASN A 42 24.45 -31.95 26.24
C ASN A 42 25.28 -30.91 25.48
N CYS A 43 25.07 -30.78 24.16
CA CYS A 43 25.78 -29.84 23.30
C CYS A 43 25.16 -28.43 23.31
N TYR A 44 23.87 -28.32 23.59
CA TYR A 44 23.13 -27.07 23.60
C TYR A 44 22.57 -26.83 25.00
N ARG A 45 23.31 -26.07 25.80
CA ARG A 45 22.78 -25.51 27.06
C ARG A 45 22.06 -24.22 26.71
N PRO A 46 20.72 -24.19 26.67
CA PRO A 46 20.02 -22.96 26.35
C PRO A 46 20.34 -21.92 27.41
N GLY A 47 20.97 -20.83 26.98
CA GLY A 47 21.13 -19.65 27.82
C GLY A 47 19.76 -19.05 28.14
N CYS A 48 19.73 -18.19 29.16
CA CYS A 48 18.54 -17.43 29.56
C CYS A 48 17.88 -16.61 28.42
N ASN A 49 18.55 -16.50 27.25
CA ASN A 49 18.14 -15.67 26.12
C ASN A 49 17.81 -16.45 24.84
N ILE A 50 17.54 -17.75 24.90
CA ILE A 50 17.19 -18.54 23.70
C ILE A 50 15.71 -18.40 23.33
N THR A 51 15.45 -17.98 22.08
CA THR A 51 14.12 -17.90 21.47
C THR A 51 13.92 -19.05 20.49
N ILE A 52 12.82 -19.77 20.62
CA ILE A 52 12.26 -20.55 19.51
C ILE A 52 11.32 -19.59 18.78
N ASP A 53 11.49 -19.46 17.46
CA ASP A 53 10.99 -18.34 16.63
C ASP A 53 9.48 -18.09 16.67
N GLU A 54 8.67 -18.99 17.21
CA GLU A 54 7.25 -18.73 17.46
C GLU A 54 6.82 -19.53 18.70
N GLN A 55 6.60 -18.86 19.83
CA GLN A 55 5.91 -19.46 20.98
C GLN A 55 4.40 -19.20 20.85
N PRO A 56 3.58 -20.23 20.55
CA PRO A 56 2.12 -20.08 20.48
C PRO A 56 1.43 -19.97 21.86
N PHE A 57 2.19 -19.78 22.95
CA PHE A 57 1.66 -19.68 24.30
C PHE A 57 2.21 -18.44 25.02
N PRO A 58 1.37 -17.67 25.74
CA PRO A 58 1.78 -16.48 26.46
C PRO A 58 2.52 -16.88 27.75
N THR A 59 3.78 -17.29 27.64
CA THR A 59 4.68 -17.33 28.79
C THR A 59 5.05 -15.89 29.15
N LYS A 60 4.68 -15.46 30.37
CA LYS A 60 4.68 -14.08 30.88
C LYS A 60 6.05 -13.36 30.89
N CYS A 61 7.13 -13.96 30.41
CA CYS A 61 8.44 -13.35 30.29
C CYS A 61 8.91 -13.38 28.83
N LEU A 62 8.51 -12.37 28.08
CA LEU A 62 9.19 -12.05 26.82
C LEU A 62 10.61 -11.57 27.15
N LEU A 63 11.57 -12.04 26.37
CA LEU A 63 12.95 -11.57 26.46
C LEU A 63 13.03 -10.06 26.30
N GLU A 64 13.94 -9.41 27.02
CA GLU A 64 14.09 -7.96 27.01
C GLU A 64 14.29 -7.41 25.58
N SER A 65 15.09 -8.08 24.76
CA SER A 65 15.27 -7.73 23.34
C SER A 65 13.98 -7.84 22.52
N VAL A 66 13.17 -8.88 22.77
CA VAL A 66 11.89 -9.07 22.07
C VAL A 66 10.86 -8.05 22.55
N SER A 67 10.83 -7.77 23.84
CA SER A 67 9.99 -6.73 24.45
C SER A 67 10.37 -5.35 23.88
N TYR A 68 11.65 -4.99 23.86
CA TYR A 68 12.14 -3.74 23.29
C TYR A 68 11.80 -3.59 21.80
N TYR A 69 12.00 -4.65 21.00
CA TYR A 69 11.63 -4.66 19.59
C TYR A 69 10.13 -4.48 19.40
N ASN A 70 9.31 -5.24 20.14
CA ASN A 70 7.86 -5.12 20.10
C ASN A 70 7.37 -3.73 20.52
N ASN A 71 8.06 -3.10 21.47
CA ASN A 71 7.77 -1.74 21.94
C ASN A 71 8.24 -0.62 21.01
N THR A 72 9.02 -0.91 19.96
CA THR A 72 9.53 0.13 19.04
C THR A 72 9.05 -0.08 17.60
N LYS A 73 8.71 -1.32 17.21
CA LYS A 73 8.30 -1.64 15.83
C LYS A 73 6.90 -1.16 15.41
N PHE A 74 6.05 -0.74 16.34
CA PHE A 74 4.65 -0.40 16.04
C PHE A 74 4.46 0.96 15.36
N GLY A 75 5.47 1.84 15.34
CA GLY A 75 5.31 3.21 14.81
C GLY A 75 4.86 3.27 13.35
N ALA A 76 5.44 2.42 12.49
CA ALA A 76 5.07 2.36 11.08
C ALA A 76 3.64 1.82 10.89
N ASP A 77 3.27 0.76 11.62
CA ASP A 77 1.94 0.16 11.57
C ASP A 77 0.85 1.12 12.09
N MET A 78 1.12 1.83 13.18
CA MET A 78 0.22 2.88 13.67
C MET A 78 0.02 3.99 12.64
N THR A 79 1.10 4.41 11.97
CA THR A 79 1.04 5.44 10.92
C THR A 79 0.22 4.96 9.72
N ASP A 80 0.39 3.72 9.28
CA ASP A 80 -0.42 3.11 8.21
C ASP A 80 -1.91 3.05 8.59
N GLN A 81 -2.22 2.56 9.80
CA GLN A 81 -3.59 2.51 10.30
C GLN A 81 -4.23 3.90 10.38
N MET A 82 -3.46 4.91 10.81
CA MET A 82 -3.93 6.30 10.79
C MET A 82 -4.18 6.78 9.36
N ALA A 83 -3.26 6.58 8.43
CA ALA A 83 -3.44 7.01 7.04
C ALA A 83 -4.72 6.40 6.43
N ARG A 84 -4.96 5.11 6.68
CA ARG A 84 -6.14 4.39 6.16
C ARG A 84 -7.48 4.87 6.74
N LYS A 85 -7.51 5.30 8.01
CA LYS A 85 -8.76 5.70 8.69
C LYS A 85 -9.36 7.01 8.15
N PHE A 86 -8.54 7.96 7.71
CA PHE A 86 -8.99 9.24 7.13
C PHE A 86 -8.20 9.54 5.85
N THR A 87 -8.33 8.65 4.87
CA THR A 87 -7.63 8.79 3.59
C THR A 87 -8.33 9.78 2.66
N THR A 88 -7.53 10.54 1.91
CA THR A 88 -7.97 11.45 0.85
C THR A 88 -8.01 10.79 -0.53
N LYS A 89 -7.69 9.49 -0.60
CA LYS A 89 -7.62 8.74 -1.84
C LYS A 89 -8.96 8.69 -2.55
N SER A 90 -8.91 8.96 -3.84
CA SER A 90 -10.00 8.68 -4.78
C SER A 90 -9.58 7.60 -5.76
N ASN A 91 -10.53 6.77 -6.21
CA ASN A 91 -10.28 5.75 -7.23
C ASN A 91 -9.61 6.36 -8.46
N SER A 92 -8.40 5.89 -8.79
CA SER A 92 -7.66 6.37 -9.95
C SER A 92 -6.89 5.22 -10.59
N CYS A 93 -6.81 5.23 -11.93
CA CYS A 93 -5.97 4.28 -12.68
C CYS A 93 -4.57 4.84 -12.97
N ARG A 94 -4.17 5.93 -12.29
CA ARG A 94 -2.91 6.64 -12.52
C ARG A 94 -2.07 6.51 -11.26
N TRP A 95 -1.05 5.65 -11.29
CA TRP A 95 -0.15 5.44 -10.16
C TRP A 95 0.48 6.72 -9.57
N PRO A 96 0.80 7.79 -10.35
CA PRO A 96 1.38 8.99 -9.74
C PRO A 96 0.41 9.70 -8.80
N LEU A 97 -0.89 9.63 -9.11
CA LEU A 97 -1.92 10.25 -8.29
C LEU A 97 -2.11 9.49 -6.97
N GLU A 98 -2.00 8.16 -6.99
CA GLU A 98 -2.00 7.34 -5.78
C GLU A 98 -0.83 7.70 -4.85
N VAL A 99 0.36 7.93 -5.41
CA VAL A 99 1.52 8.41 -4.65
C VAL A 99 1.26 9.79 -4.06
N CYS A 100 0.66 10.71 -4.83
CA CYS A 100 0.30 12.04 -4.32
C CYS A 100 -0.67 11.96 -3.14
N PHE A 101 -1.68 11.09 -3.19
CA PHE A 101 -2.60 10.91 -2.07
C PHE A 101 -1.93 10.30 -0.84
N ASN A 102 -1.01 9.34 -1.02
CA ASN A 102 -0.22 8.81 0.09
C ASN A 102 0.59 9.92 0.79
N ILE A 103 1.23 10.79 0.00
CA ILE A 103 1.98 11.94 0.54
C ILE A 103 1.04 12.89 1.27
N LEU A 104 -0.14 13.16 0.72
CA LEU A 104 -1.12 14.05 1.33
C LEU A 104 -1.64 13.51 2.69
N ASP A 105 -1.92 12.22 2.77
CA ASP A 105 -2.37 11.56 4.01
C ASP A 105 -1.26 11.62 5.10
N LEU A 106 -0.01 11.37 4.72
CA LEU A 106 1.15 11.47 5.63
C LEU A 106 1.40 12.92 6.07
N ALA A 107 1.30 13.89 5.15
CA ALA A 107 1.43 15.30 5.47
C ALA A 107 0.35 15.75 6.48
N GLY A 108 -0.91 15.32 6.28
CA GLY A 108 -1.99 15.61 7.22
C GLY A 108 -1.73 15.08 8.64
N ILE A 109 -1.15 13.87 8.76
CA ILE A 109 -0.74 13.30 10.05
C ILE A 109 0.38 14.14 10.68
N ASN A 110 1.41 14.47 9.91
CA ASN A 110 2.56 15.24 10.39
C ASN A 110 2.16 16.62 10.89
N VAL A 111 1.32 17.35 10.13
CA VAL A 111 0.83 18.68 10.52
C VAL A 111 -0.03 18.59 11.79
N TRP A 112 -0.89 17.57 11.93
CA TRP A 112 -1.69 17.39 13.14
C TRP A 112 -0.83 17.11 14.39
N ILE A 113 0.22 16.28 14.26
CA ILE A 113 1.16 16.02 15.37
C ILE A 113 1.86 17.31 15.78
N LEU A 114 2.38 18.08 14.80
CA LEU A 114 3.04 19.36 15.05
C LEU A 114 2.10 20.38 15.71
N TYR A 115 0.84 20.45 15.26
CA TYR A 115 -0.16 21.33 15.85
C TYR A 115 -0.41 21.02 17.34
N LYS A 116 -0.53 19.72 17.68
CA LYS A 116 -0.67 19.28 19.07
C LYS A 116 0.56 19.62 19.92
N GLN A 117 1.76 19.45 19.37
CA GLN A 117 3.00 19.75 20.09
C GLN A 117 3.19 21.25 20.34
N THR A 118 2.79 22.09 19.38
CA THR A 118 3.00 23.55 19.44
C THR A 118 1.92 24.27 20.25
N THR A 119 0.66 23.86 20.14
CA THR A 119 -0.47 24.55 20.77
C THR A 119 -0.83 23.93 22.13
N GLY A 120 -0.50 22.64 22.35
CA GLY A 120 -0.92 21.89 23.54
C GLY A 120 -2.41 21.52 23.54
N GLU A 121 -3.17 21.92 22.51
CA GLU A 121 -4.59 21.61 22.39
C GLU A 121 -4.83 20.15 21.99
N ASN A 122 -5.86 19.55 22.59
CA ASN A 122 -6.26 18.19 22.28
C ASN A 122 -7.44 18.15 21.31
N ILE A 123 -7.16 18.42 20.04
CA ILE A 123 -8.13 18.29 18.95
C ILE A 123 -8.14 16.87 18.36
N SER A 124 -9.32 16.38 18.01
CA SER A 124 -9.45 15.13 17.25
C SER A 124 -8.83 15.30 15.85
N ARG A 125 -8.27 14.24 15.27
CA ARG A 125 -7.67 14.33 13.93
C ARG A 125 -8.69 14.69 12.86
N GLN A 126 -9.92 14.17 13.00
CA GLN A 126 -11.00 14.42 12.05
C GLN A 126 -11.37 15.91 12.03
N ASP A 127 -11.58 16.50 13.20
CA ASP A 127 -11.97 17.91 13.31
C ASP A 127 -10.83 18.83 12.84
N PHE A 128 -9.59 18.46 13.15
CA PHE A 128 -8.42 19.16 12.65
C PHE A 128 -8.37 19.19 11.11
N LEU A 129 -8.52 18.02 10.47
CA LEU A 129 -8.49 17.94 9.01
C LEU A 129 -9.66 18.68 8.37
N LEU A 130 -10.86 18.64 8.97
CA LEU A 130 -12.02 19.39 8.48
C LEU A 130 -11.79 20.90 8.55
N LYS A 131 -11.29 21.42 9.69
CA LYS A 131 -10.94 22.84 9.84
C LYS A 131 -9.89 23.25 8.82
N LEU A 132 -8.81 22.48 8.71
CA LEU A 132 -7.73 22.72 7.76
C LEU A 132 -8.24 22.78 6.31
N ALA A 133 -9.11 21.84 5.91
CA ALA A 133 -9.67 21.80 4.56
C ALA A 133 -10.58 23.00 4.26
N VAL A 134 -11.37 23.44 5.25
CA VAL A 134 -12.24 24.62 5.13
C VAL A 134 -11.41 25.89 4.96
N GLU A 135 -10.37 26.06 5.77
CA GLU A 135 -9.45 27.20 5.70
C GLU A 135 -8.71 27.23 4.37
N PHE A 136 -8.13 26.11 3.94
CA PHE A 136 -7.44 26.02 2.64
C PHE A 136 -8.36 26.30 1.46
N ALA A 137 -9.65 25.93 1.57
CA ALA A 137 -10.63 26.20 0.54
C ALA A 137 -11.12 27.65 0.51
N ALA A 138 -10.96 28.42 1.60
CA ALA A 138 -11.47 29.79 1.71
C ALA A 138 -10.86 30.70 0.63
N ASP A 139 -9.54 30.69 0.48
CA ASP A 139 -8.80 31.50 -0.51
C ASP A 139 -9.31 31.24 -1.94
N PHE A 140 -9.53 29.97 -2.29
CA PHE A 140 -10.05 29.59 -3.62
C PHE A 140 -11.53 29.89 -3.81
N ARG A 141 -12.31 30.00 -2.74
CA ARG A 141 -13.73 30.40 -2.81
C ARG A 141 -13.84 31.89 -3.09
N GLU A 142 -13.03 32.71 -2.43
CA GLU A 142 -12.98 34.15 -2.66
C GLU A 142 -12.53 34.47 -4.09
N ALA A 143 -11.49 33.81 -4.58
CA ALA A 143 -11.01 33.97 -5.96
C ALA A 143 -12.04 33.56 -7.03
N ARG A 144 -12.93 32.61 -6.72
CA ARG A 144 -14.00 32.16 -7.63
C ARG A 144 -15.30 32.96 -7.51
N GLY A 145 -15.52 33.62 -6.37
CA GLY A 145 -16.68 34.47 -6.10
C GLY A 145 -16.60 35.84 -6.75
N GLN A 146 -15.41 36.25 -7.20
CA GLN A 146 -15.27 37.43 -8.04
C GLN A 146 -15.99 37.19 -9.38
N PRO A 147 -16.85 38.13 -9.83
CA PRO A 147 -17.46 38.01 -11.14
C PRO A 147 -16.35 37.87 -12.16
N LYS A 148 -16.40 36.80 -12.96
CA LYS A 148 -15.60 36.72 -14.18
C LYS A 148 -15.97 37.97 -14.97
N ALA A 149 -15.06 38.95 -15.04
CA ALA A 149 -15.19 40.02 -16.00
C ALA A 149 -15.54 39.35 -17.34
N ASN A 150 -16.61 39.81 -18.00
CA ASN A 150 -17.05 39.29 -19.29
C ASN A 150 -15.95 39.52 -20.31
N THR A 151 -14.96 38.64 -20.33
CA THR A 151 -13.87 38.64 -21.28
C THR A 151 -14.36 37.86 -22.49
N ASN A 152 -15.24 38.50 -23.26
CA ASN A 152 -15.27 38.35 -24.72
C ASN A 152 -13.98 38.94 -25.34
N MET A 153 -12.82 38.57 -24.78
CA MET A 153 -11.52 38.84 -25.36
C MET A 153 -10.90 37.49 -25.66
N LYS A 154 -10.89 37.18 -26.95
CA LYS A 154 -10.13 36.09 -27.56
C LYS A 154 -8.78 36.00 -26.85
N ARG A 155 -8.48 34.86 -26.24
CA ARG A 155 -7.10 34.48 -25.93
C ARG A 155 -6.34 34.39 -27.26
N SER A 156 -5.74 35.48 -27.69
CA SER A 156 -4.66 35.46 -28.67
C SER A 156 -3.41 34.98 -27.95
N LEU A 157 -3.29 33.66 -27.83
CA LEU A 157 -1.98 33.03 -27.71
C LEU A 157 -1.24 33.30 -29.03
N PRO A 158 0.08 33.58 -29.03
CA PRO A 158 0.79 33.89 -30.27
C PRO A 158 0.66 32.71 -31.23
N LYS A 159 -0.12 32.86 -32.30
CA LYS A 159 -0.15 31.91 -33.41
C LYS A 159 1.15 32.10 -34.17
N SER A 160 2.16 31.31 -33.82
CA SER A 160 3.18 30.89 -34.76
C SER A 160 2.48 30.32 -36.00
N THR A 161 2.85 30.87 -37.14
CA THR A 161 2.48 30.49 -38.49
C THR A 161 2.44 28.96 -38.69
N THR A 162 1.26 28.40 -39.00
CA THR A 162 1.10 27.24 -39.90
C THR A 162 -0.37 26.99 -40.25
N ASP A 163 -0.60 26.86 -41.56
CA ASP A 163 -1.61 26.05 -42.26
C ASP A 163 -3.04 26.55 -42.51
N ALA A 164 -3.26 26.90 -43.79
CA ALA A 164 -4.54 27.12 -44.47
C ALA A 164 -5.44 25.86 -44.60
N ASN A 165 -5.36 24.91 -43.66
CA ASN A 165 -6.03 23.60 -43.77
C ASN A 165 -6.77 23.17 -42.49
N GLU A 166 -7.29 24.14 -41.72
CA GLU A 166 -8.05 23.88 -40.50
C GLU A 166 -9.42 23.24 -40.81
N ARG A 167 -9.57 21.96 -40.46
CA ARG A 167 -10.82 21.20 -40.66
C ARG A 167 -11.82 21.51 -39.55
N LYS A 168 -13.03 21.94 -39.90
CA LYS A 168 -14.13 22.27 -38.96
C LYS A 168 -15.09 21.08 -38.78
N ARG A 169 -15.86 21.06 -37.68
CA ARG A 169 -16.81 19.98 -37.39
C ARG A 169 -17.99 20.01 -38.36
N CYS A 170 -18.43 18.83 -38.78
CA CYS A 170 -19.62 18.61 -39.60
C CYS A 170 -20.89 19.14 -38.90
N GLN A 171 -21.71 19.90 -39.62
CA GLN A 171 -22.82 20.69 -39.04
C GLN A 171 -24.22 20.10 -39.34
N ILE A 172 -24.32 18.87 -39.85
CA ILE A 172 -25.60 18.30 -40.33
C ILE A 172 -26.22 17.31 -39.32
N GLY A 173 -25.70 17.21 -38.10
CA GLY A 173 -26.35 16.45 -37.01
C GLY A 173 -26.39 14.91 -37.15
N TYR A 174 -26.25 14.35 -38.36
CA TYR A 174 -26.20 12.89 -38.59
C TYR A 174 -24.79 12.29 -38.39
N CYS A 175 -23.78 13.13 -38.20
CA CYS A 175 -22.38 12.77 -38.04
C CYS A 175 -21.94 13.02 -36.59
N LYS A 176 -21.42 12.00 -35.90
CA LYS A 176 -20.73 12.18 -34.62
C LYS A 176 -19.31 12.71 -34.88
N ASP A 177 -19.14 14.02 -34.76
CA ASP A 177 -17.85 14.74 -34.67
C ASP A 177 -16.87 14.67 -35.85
N ASN A 178 -17.30 14.22 -37.03
CA ASN A 178 -16.46 14.24 -38.23
C ASN A 178 -15.98 15.66 -38.56
N LYS A 179 -14.67 15.80 -38.82
CA LYS A 179 -14.07 17.07 -39.28
C LYS A 179 -13.95 17.10 -40.80
N THR A 180 -14.24 18.24 -41.40
CA THR A 180 -14.26 18.47 -42.84
C THR A 180 -13.82 19.89 -43.17
N ASN A 181 -13.24 20.07 -44.35
CA ASN A 181 -13.01 21.38 -44.97
C ASN A 181 -14.00 21.65 -46.12
N LYS A 182 -14.88 20.70 -46.44
CA LYS A 182 -15.86 20.81 -47.52
C LYS A 182 -17.09 21.56 -47.06
N ILE A 183 -17.52 22.53 -47.87
CA ILE A 183 -18.72 23.35 -47.66
C ILE A 183 -19.78 22.92 -48.68
N CYS A 184 -21.04 22.80 -48.26
CA CYS A 184 -22.15 22.53 -49.16
C CYS A 184 -22.56 23.81 -49.90
N SER A 185 -22.69 23.76 -51.23
CA SER A 185 -23.10 24.89 -52.05
C SER A 185 -24.57 25.32 -51.86
N LYS A 186 -25.43 24.47 -51.30
CA LYS A 186 -26.85 24.79 -51.07
C LYS A 186 -27.12 25.45 -49.71
N CYS A 187 -26.39 25.03 -48.67
CA CYS A 187 -26.68 25.43 -47.29
C CYS A 187 -25.50 26.08 -46.58
N GLU A 188 -24.37 26.27 -47.28
CA GLU A 188 -23.13 26.92 -46.81
C GLU A 188 -22.55 26.34 -45.51
N LYS A 189 -22.95 25.11 -45.16
CA LYS A 189 -22.50 24.40 -43.95
C LYS A 189 -21.33 23.46 -44.26
N TYR A 190 -20.52 23.17 -43.24
CA TYR A 190 -19.45 22.18 -43.30
C TYR A 190 -20.00 20.75 -43.29
N VAL A 191 -19.68 19.96 -44.32
CA VAL A 191 -20.26 18.64 -44.57
C VAL A 191 -19.19 17.56 -44.74
N CYS A 192 -19.32 16.45 -44.01
CA CYS A 192 -18.48 15.28 -44.23
C CYS A 192 -19.04 14.43 -45.38
N GLY A 193 -18.18 13.86 -46.24
CA GLY A 193 -18.57 13.18 -47.48
C GLY A 193 -19.47 11.95 -47.35
N ARG A 194 -19.86 11.54 -46.12
CA ARG A 194 -20.82 10.47 -45.87
C ARG A 194 -22.28 10.89 -46.04
N TYR A 195 -22.58 12.18 -45.98
CA TYR A 195 -23.96 12.69 -46.08
C TYR A 195 -24.00 13.82 -47.10
N ARG A 196 -24.88 13.72 -48.09
CA ARG A 196 -25.14 14.78 -49.06
C ARG A 196 -26.38 15.54 -48.58
N CYS A 197 -26.29 16.86 -48.43
CA CYS A 197 -27.49 17.68 -48.25
C CYS A 197 -28.35 17.51 -49.50
N THR A 198 -29.44 16.75 -49.39
CA THR A 198 -30.51 16.70 -50.39
C THR A 198 -31.15 18.07 -50.49
#